data_AF-W4MFE9-F1
#
_entry.id   AF-W4MFE9-F1
#
_cell.length_a   1.000
_cell.length_b   1.000
_cell.length_c   1.000
_cell.angle_alpha   90.00
_cell.angle_beta   90.00
_cell.angle_gamma   90.00
#
_symmetry.space_group_name_H-M   'P 1'
#
loop_
_entity.id
_entity.type
_entity.pdbx_description
1 polymer ?
#
loop_
_entity_poly.entity_id
_entity_poly.type
_entity_poly.pdbx_seq_one_letter_code
_entity_poly.pdbx_strand_id
1 'polypeptide(L)'
;RLTEARAALENAGIGVQVVSVGETILYEEAARTNGVTEVMAGVYALLDAHYAPYWPHLKPAAHVLTTVTSRPEPGLAITDAGQKAVGIDLGLPQVTSLSGIETTGLSAEHCRLRLDALAQPAVNTGQKLWLRPWDLGTCTNLYDLMWVVRQGKIETSWPVAARGQYR
;
A
#
# COMPACT_ATOMS: atom_id res chain seq x y z
N ARG A 1 28.19 2.04 9.63
CA ARG A 1 27.57 2.66 10.84
C ARG A 1 27.05 1.64 11.85
N LEU A 2 26.15 0.71 11.53
CA LEU A 2 25.69 -0.30 12.52
C LEU A 2 26.71 -1.42 12.79
N THR A 3 27.36 -1.94 11.76
CA THR A 3 28.42 -2.95 11.89
C THR A 3 29.66 -2.41 12.59
N GLU A 4 30.00 -1.15 12.35
CA GLU A 4 31.04 -0.42 13.08
C GLU A 4 30.66 -0.22 14.56
N ALA A 5 29.41 0.13 14.85
CA ALA A 5 28.92 0.24 16.22
C ALA A 5 28.98 -1.10 16.95
N ARG A 6 28.63 -2.21 16.28
CA ARG A 6 28.83 -3.57 16.79
C ARG A 6 30.29 -3.81 17.14
N ALA A 7 31.22 -3.55 16.23
CA ALA A 7 32.64 -3.78 16.47
C ALA A 7 33.16 -2.94 17.66
N ALA A 8 32.71 -1.69 17.80
CA ALA A 8 33.07 -0.84 18.93
C ALA A 8 32.56 -1.39 20.28
N LEU A 9 31.32 -1.89 20.32
CA LEU A 9 30.74 -2.53 21.50
C LEU A 9 31.46 -3.83 21.87
N GLU A 10 31.73 -4.69 20.88
CA GLU A 10 32.46 -5.95 21.08
C GLU A 10 33.89 -5.71 21.58
N ASN A 11 34.58 -4.70 21.05
CA ASN A 11 35.91 -4.28 21.54
C ASN A 11 35.88 -3.77 22.99
N ALA A 12 34.73 -3.26 23.46
CA ALA A 12 34.52 -2.86 24.86
C ALA A 12 34.07 -4.03 25.76
N GLY A 13 34.05 -5.27 25.24
CA GLY A 13 33.61 -6.46 25.97
C GLY A 13 32.09 -6.64 26.05
N ILE A 14 31.32 -5.87 25.27
CA ILE A 14 29.85 -5.95 25.21
C ILE A 14 29.45 -6.79 23.98
N GLY A 15 28.96 -8.01 24.22
CA GLY A 15 28.52 -8.90 23.15
C GLY A 15 27.29 -8.38 22.42
N VAL A 16 27.35 -8.32 21.09
CA VAL A 16 26.21 -7.92 20.23
C VAL A 16 25.76 -9.11 19.40
N GLN A 17 24.54 -9.59 19.67
CA GLN A 17 23.98 -10.74 18.96
C GLN A 17 23.22 -10.36 17.70
N VAL A 18 22.63 -9.16 17.66
CA VAL A 18 21.73 -8.73 16.59
C VAL A 18 22.18 -7.40 16.02
N VAL A 19 22.25 -7.35 14.69
CA VAL A 19 22.33 -6.13 13.89
C VAL A 19 21.13 -6.15 12.96
N SER A 20 20.08 -5.44 13.37
CA SER A 20 18.82 -5.36 12.63
C SER A 20 18.76 -4.07 11.82
N VAL A 21 18.35 -4.18 10.56
CA VAL A 21 18.16 -3.05 9.66
C VAL A 21 16.72 -2.98 9.16
N GLY A 22 16.11 -1.80 9.29
CA GLY A 22 14.80 -1.52 8.71
C GLY A 22 14.99 -0.80 7.41
N GLU A 23 14.91 -1.52 6.30
CA GLU A 23 14.90 -0.88 4.98
C GLU A 23 14.01 -1.67 4.06
N THR A 24 12.76 -1.20 3.93
CA THR A 24 11.81 -1.90 3.10
C THR A 24 12.32 -1.92 1.67
N ILE A 25 12.76 -0.80 1.07
CA ILE A 25 13.16 -0.65 -0.36
C ILE A 25 14.35 -1.54 -0.79
N LEU A 26 15.36 -1.66 0.06
CA LEU A 26 16.63 -2.34 -0.26
C LEU A 26 16.82 -3.60 0.59
N TYR A 27 15.71 -4.29 0.91
CA TYR A 27 15.76 -5.45 1.81
C TYR A 27 16.67 -6.58 1.30
N GLU A 28 16.78 -6.74 -0.03
CA GLU A 28 17.66 -7.74 -0.64
C GLU A 28 19.14 -7.39 -0.50
N GLU A 29 19.52 -6.12 -0.71
CA GLU A 29 20.87 -5.62 -0.51
C GLU A 29 21.25 -5.62 0.96
N ALA A 30 20.32 -5.21 1.83
CA ALA A 30 20.45 -5.26 3.28
C ALA A 30 20.74 -6.69 3.75
N ALA A 31 20.04 -7.68 3.21
CA ALA A 31 20.24 -9.10 3.55
C ALA A 31 21.61 -9.64 3.10
N ARG A 32 22.25 -9.01 2.11
CA ARG A 32 23.61 -9.38 1.65
C ARG A 32 24.72 -8.63 2.38
N THR A 33 24.39 -7.69 3.25
CA THR A 33 25.39 -6.87 3.94
C THR A 33 26.06 -7.66 5.06
N ASN A 34 27.38 -7.84 4.95
CA ASN A 34 28.14 -8.57 5.96
C ASN A 34 27.98 -7.96 7.35
N GLY A 35 27.68 -8.79 8.35
CA GLY A 35 27.47 -8.38 9.73
C GLY A 35 26.05 -7.95 10.09
N VAL A 36 25.14 -7.80 9.12
CA VAL A 36 23.69 -7.71 9.36
C VAL A 36 23.16 -9.12 9.69
N THR A 37 22.31 -9.22 10.70
CA THR A 37 21.72 -10.51 11.14
C THR A 37 20.21 -10.57 10.93
N GLU A 38 19.55 -9.42 10.77
CA GLU A 38 18.11 -9.32 10.61
C GLU A 38 17.76 -8.16 9.66
N VAL A 39 16.78 -8.37 8.80
CA VAL A 39 16.19 -7.34 7.93
C VAL A 39 14.70 -7.25 8.21
N MET A 40 14.26 -6.07 8.60
CA MET A 40 12.84 -5.77 8.81
C MET A 40 12.25 -5.17 7.53
N ALA A 41 11.54 -6.01 6.78
CA ALA A 41 10.76 -5.60 5.60
C ALA A 41 9.31 -6.09 5.76
N GLY A 42 8.34 -5.20 5.55
CA GLY A 42 6.92 -5.52 5.77
C GLY A 42 6.04 -5.40 4.54
N VAL A 43 6.11 -4.24 3.85
CA VAL A 43 5.15 -3.93 2.78
C VAL A 43 5.31 -4.79 1.53
N TYR A 44 6.47 -5.44 1.34
CA TYR A 44 6.80 -6.24 0.15
C TYR A 44 5.77 -7.36 -0.12
N ALA A 45 5.13 -7.90 0.93
CA ALA A 45 4.16 -8.99 0.81
C ALA A 45 2.85 -8.57 0.11
N LEU A 46 2.48 -7.29 0.18
CA LEU A 46 1.19 -6.79 -0.31
C LEU A 46 1.31 -5.61 -1.28
N LEU A 47 2.33 -4.78 -1.12
CA LEU A 47 2.74 -3.65 -1.96
C LEU A 47 1.69 -2.54 -2.16
N ASP A 48 2.07 -1.32 -1.80
CA ASP A 48 1.27 -0.10 -2.05
C ASP A 48 1.79 0.69 -3.25
N ALA A 49 1.12 1.81 -3.56
CA ALA A 49 1.48 2.65 -4.68
C ALA A 49 2.81 3.40 -4.47
N HIS A 50 3.20 3.67 -3.23
CA HIS A 50 4.48 4.31 -2.93
C HIS A 50 5.65 3.38 -3.26
N TYR A 51 5.56 2.11 -2.86
CA TYR A 51 6.67 1.17 -3.00
C TYR A 51 6.67 0.37 -4.30
N ALA A 52 5.51 0.18 -4.95
CA ALA A 52 5.42 -0.62 -6.19
C ALA A 52 6.41 -0.23 -7.31
N PRO A 53 6.70 1.07 -7.57
CA PRO A 53 7.68 1.46 -8.59
C PRO A 53 9.10 0.97 -8.33
N TYR A 54 9.48 0.73 -7.07
CA TYR A 54 10.82 0.26 -6.70
C TYR A 54 10.97 -1.26 -6.87
N TRP A 55 9.86 -2.01 -6.95
CA TRP A 55 9.87 -3.47 -7.13
C TRP A 55 8.97 -3.95 -8.26
N PRO A 56 9.39 -3.70 -9.51
CA PRO A 56 8.63 -4.15 -10.67
C PRO A 56 8.52 -5.69 -10.78
N HIS A 57 9.36 -6.43 -10.05
CA HIS A 57 9.32 -7.90 -9.99
C HIS A 57 8.26 -8.44 -9.01
N LEU A 58 7.81 -7.62 -8.05
CA LEU A 58 6.74 -7.97 -7.12
C LEU A 58 5.38 -7.56 -7.69
N LYS A 59 4.34 -8.26 -7.25
CA LYS A 59 2.97 -8.00 -7.67
C LYS A 59 2.19 -7.43 -6.49
N PRO A 60 1.70 -6.18 -6.59
CA PRO A 60 0.75 -5.64 -5.63
C PRO A 60 -0.46 -6.54 -5.47
N ALA A 61 -0.76 -6.90 -4.22
CA ALA A 61 -1.83 -7.81 -3.85
C ALA A 61 -2.97 -7.10 -3.08
N ALA A 62 -2.67 -6.03 -2.35
CA ALA A 62 -3.69 -5.30 -1.57
C ALA A 62 -4.34 -4.16 -2.38
N HIS A 63 -5.67 -4.15 -2.41
CA HIS A 63 -6.47 -3.13 -3.07
C HIS A 63 -7.75 -2.87 -2.27
N VAL A 64 -8.31 -1.66 -2.41
CA VAL A 64 -9.63 -1.27 -1.95
C VAL A 64 -10.58 -1.30 -3.15
N LEU A 65 -11.71 -1.99 -3.01
CA LEU A 65 -12.76 -2.00 -4.01
C LEU A 65 -13.63 -0.76 -3.83
N THR A 66 -13.82 0.01 -4.89
CA THR A 66 -14.72 1.17 -4.89
C THR A 66 -15.72 1.08 -6.03
N THR A 67 -16.87 1.72 -5.88
CA THR A 67 -17.90 1.85 -6.91
C THR A 67 -17.97 3.28 -7.40
N VAL A 68 -18.01 3.49 -8.72
CA VAL A 68 -18.29 4.80 -9.32
C VAL A 68 -19.73 5.17 -8.99
N THR A 69 -19.93 6.16 -8.13
CA THR A 69 -21.26 6.61 -7.70
C THR A 69 -21.81 7.74 -8.55
N SER A 70 -20.95 8.50 -9.22
CA SER A 70 -21.37 9.63 -10.06
C SER A 70 -20.40 9.92 -11.20
N ARG A 71 -20.94 10.45 -12.30
CA ARG A 71 -20.23 11.03 -13.45
C ARG A 71 -20.87 12.36 -13.84
N PRO A 72 -20.54 13.46 -13.15
CA PRO A 72 -21.19 14.75 -13.39
C PRO A 72 -20.80 15.39 -14.73
N GLU A 73 -19.64 15.04 -15.28
CA GLU A 73 -19.14 15.51 -16.58
C GLU A 73 -18.20 14.45 -17.20
N PRO A 74 -17.91 14.51 -18.52
CA PRO A 74 -17.14 13.45 -19.19
C PRO A 74 -15.81 13.13 -18.49
N GLY A 75 -15.00 14.14 -18.16
CA GLY A 75 -13.66 13.96 -17.58
C GLY A 75 -13.62 13.65 -16.07
N LEU A 76 -14.76 13.50 -15.39
CA LEU A 76 -14.82 13.35 -13.94
C LEU A 76 -15.68 12.14 -13.53
N ALA A 77 -15.11 11.29 -12.69
CA ALA A 77 -15.84 10.27 -11.96
C ALA A 77 -15.66 10.46 -10.46
N ILE A 78 -16.71 10.16 -9.71
CA ILE A 78 -16.71 10.15 -8.25
C ILE A 78 -16.95 8.71 -7.79
N THR A 79 -16.18 8.24 -6.81
CA THR A 79 -16.35 6.92 -6.22
C THR A 79 -16.64 6.98 -4.73
N ASP A 80 -17.11 5.88 -4.15
CA ASP A 80 -17.47 5.72 -2.73
C ASP A 80 -16.30 5.47 -1.76
N ALA A 81 -15.05 5.54 -2.22
CA ALA A 81 -13.87 5.29 -1.39
C ALA A 81 -13.13 6.59 -1.08
N GLY A 82 -13.59 7.31 -0.06
CA GLY A 82 -12.93 8.52 0.45
C GLY A 82 -11.76 8.23 1.41
N GLN A 83 -11.36 9.26 2.16
CA GLN A 83 -10.26 9.19 3.14
C GLN A 83 -10.48 8.10 4.19
N LYS A 84 -11.72 7.84 4.59
CA LYS A 84 -12.07 6.77 5.53
C LYS A 84 -11.89 5.36 4.97
N ALA A 85 -11.70 5.23 3.66
CA ALA A 85 -11.47 3.96 2.99
C ALA A 85 -10.00 3.71 2.63
N VAL A 86 -9.19 4.75 2.41
CA VAL A 86 -7.81 4.54 1.92
C VAL A 86 -6.72 5.22 2.73
N GLY A 87 -7.04 6.26 3.52
CA GLY A 87 -6.04 7.18 4.08
C GLY A 87 -5.34 7.99 2.98
N ILE A 88 -5.07 9.28 3.22
CA ILE A 88 -4.41 10.13 2.21
C ILE A 88 -3.27 10.99 2.77
N ASP A 89 -2.93 10.83 4.05
CA ASP A 89 -1.95 11.70 4.73
C ASP A 89 -0.57 11.64 4.08
N LEU A 90 -0.23 10.52 3.44
CA LEU A 90 1.06 10.28 2.80
C LEU A 90 1.01 10.36 1.27
N GLY A 91 -0.18 10.33 0.65
CA GLY A 91 -0.35 10.40 -0.80
C GLY A 91 -1.69 9.88 -1.29
N LEU A 92 -1.96 10.05 -2.58
CA LEU A 92 -3.23 9.67 -3.20
C LEU A 92 -3.20 8.20 -3.68
N PRO A 93 -4.32 7.46 -3.56
CA PRO A 93 -4.41 6.11 -4.10
C PRO A 93 -4.36 6.14 -5.64
N GLN A 94 -3.97 5.01 -6.24
CA GLN A 94 -3.94 4.84 -7.70
C GLN A 94 -5.03 3.87 -8.15
N VAL A 95 -5.72 4.19 -9.24
CA VAL A 95 -6.62 3.24 -9.92
C VAL A 95 -5.78 2.25 -10.71
N THR A 96 -6.03 0.96 -10.51
CA THR A 96 -5.22 -0.13 -11.09
C THR A 96 -6.00 -1.03 -12.05
N SER A 97 -7.33 -0.95 -12.02
CA SER A 97 -8.21 -1.74 -12.88
C SER A 97 -8.29 -1.22 -14.32
N LEU A 98 -7.95 0.06 -14.54
CA LEU A 98 -8.02 0.74 -15.83
C LEU A 98 -6.92 1.81 -15.92
N SER A 99 -6.34 1.98 -17.12
CA SER A 99 -5.42 3.07 -17.44
C SER A 99 -6.15 4.37 -17.75
N GLY A 100 -5.43 5.50 -17.72
CA GLY A 100 -5.98 6.81 -18.10
C GLY A 100 -6.83 7.46 -17.01
N ILE A 101 -6.71 6.98 -15.78
CA ILE A 101 -7.45 7.46 -14.61
C ILE A 101 -6.47 7.98 -13.57
N GLU A 102 -6.69 9.21 -13.11
CA GLU A 102 -5.87 9.85 -12.09
C GLU A 102 -6.73 10.27 -10.90
N THR A 103 -6.30 9.90 -9.70
CA THR A 103 -6.91 10.40 -8.47
C THR A 103 -6.49 11.85 -8.25
N THR A 104 -7.46 12.75 -8.10
CA THR A 104 -7.20 14.20 -7.94
C THR A 104 -7.48 14.72 -6.53
N GLY A 105 -8.18 13.95 -5.71
CA GLY A 105 -8.37 14.26 -4.30
C GLY A 105 -9.58 13.56 -3.69
N LEU A 106 -9.62 13.53 -2.37
CA LEU A 106 -10.62 12.78 -1.61
C LEU A 106 -11.27 13.66 -0.53
N SER A 107 -12.57 13.48 -0.33
CA SER A 107 -13.30 13.88 0.87
C SER A 107 -13.39 12.69 1.85
N ALA A 108 -14.15 12.82 2.93
CA ALA A 108 -14.35 11.73 3.89
C ALA A 108 -14.80 10.41 3.24
N GLU A 109 -15.79 10.47 2.33
CA GLU A 109 -16.44 9.29 1.73
C GLU A 109 -16.31 9.22 0.19
N HIS A 110 -15.80 10.27 -0.45
CA HIS A 110 -15.73 10.33 -1.91
C HIS A 110 -14.32 10.53 -2.45
N CYS A 111 -13.98 9.80 -3.51
CA CYS A 111 -12.77 10.00 -4.29
C CYS A 111 -13.08 10.60 -5.67
N ARG A 112 -12.32 11.64 -6.05
CA ARG A 112 -12.42 12.30 -7.36
C ARG A 112 -11.39 11.77 -8.33
N LEU A 113 -11.86 11.27 -9.46
CA LEU A 113 -11.06 10.70 -10.52
C LEU A 113 -11.15 11.56 -11.78
N ARG A 114 -10.01 12.01 -12.28
CA ARG A 114 -9.87 12.61 -13.61
C ARG A 114 -9.71 11.49 -14.64
N LEU A 115 -10.49 11.57 -15.71
CA LEU A 115 -10.53 10.60 -16.80
C LEU A 115 -9.97 11.23 -18.08
N ASP A 116 -8.93 10.62 -18.66
CA ASP A 116 -8.47 10.98 -19.99
C ASP A 116 -9.43 10.50 -21.09
N ALA A 117 -9.16 10.86 -22.35
CA ALA A 117 -10.02 10.49 -23.48
C ALA A 117 -10.19 8.97 -23.67
N LEU A 118 -9.22 8.17 -23.23
CA LEU A 118 -9.27 6.70 -23.30
C LEU A 118 -10.19 6.13 -22.21
N ALA A 119 -10.11 6.66 -20.99
CA ALA A 119 -10.89 6.19 -19.85
C ALA A 119 -12.36 6.65 -19.89
N GLN A 120 -12.65 7.81 -20.46
CA GLN A 120 -14.00 8.40 -20.52
C GLN A 120 -15.11 7.47 -21.03
N PRO A 121 -14.96 6.71 -22.13
CA PRO A 121 -15.99 5.77 -22.58
C PRO A 121 -16.02 4.47 -21.76
N ALA A 122 -14.96 4.15 -21.03
CA ALA A 122 -14.80 2.88 -20.32
C ALA A 122 -15.30 2.91 -18.87
N VAL A 123 -15.52 4.09 -18.29
CA VAL A 123 -15.93 4.28 -16.90
C VAL A 123 -17.43 4.62 -16.81
N ASN A 124 -18.23 3.84 -16.10
CA ASN A 124 -19.68 4.07 -15.96
C ASN A 124 -20.12 4.13 -14.49
N THR A 125 -21.22 4.82 -14.20
CA THR A 125 -21.85 4.75 -12.87
C THR A 125 -22.20 3.29 -12.54
N GLY A 126 -21.97 2.88 -11.30
CA GLY A 126 -22.13 1.50 -10.82
C GLY A 126 -20.93 0.59 -11.11
N GLN A 127 -19.96 1.03 -11.91
CA GLN A 127 -18.77 0.24 -12.18
C GLN A 127 -17.87 0.15 -10.96
N LYS A 128 -17.27 -1.02 -10.76
CA LYS A 128 -16.29 -1.27 -9.72
C LYS A 128 -14.87 -1.00 -10.23
N LEU A 129 -14.06 -0.33 -9.41
CA LEU A 129 -12.66 -0.04 -9.67
C LEU A 129 -11.80 -0.50 -8.49
N TRP A 130 -10.55 -0.86 -8.77
CA TRP A 130 -9.57 -1.23 -7.74
C TRP A 130 -8.63 -0.06 -7.46
N LEU A 131 -8.66 0.42 -6.22
CA LEU A 131 -7.73 1.43 -5.71
C LEU A 131 -6.57 0.74 -5.00
N ARG A 132 -5.34 1.08 -5.37
CA ARG A 132 -4.16 0.77 -4.56
C ARG A 132 -3.91 1.95 -3.64
N PRO A 133 -3.89 1.76 -2.30
CA PRO A 133 -3.59 2.86 -1.38
C PRO A 133 -2.15 3.35 -1.62
N TRP A 134 -1.88 4.60 -1.24
CA TRP A 134 -0.52 5.12 -1.28
C TRP A 134 0.38 4.47 -0.23
N ASP A 135 -0.14 4.36 0.99
CA ASP A 135 0.51 3.71 2.12
C ASP A 135 -0.40 2.62 2.67
N LEU A 136 0.12 1.39 2.73
CA LEU A 136 -0.69 0.25 3.17
C LEU A 136 -0.94 0.23 4.68
N GLY A 137 0.00 0.72 5.50
CA GLY A 137 -0.11 0.67 6.95
C GLY A 137 -1.26 1.52 7.46
N THR A 138 -1.36 2.76 6.97
CA THR A 138 -2.46 3.69 7.25
C THR A 138 -3.79 3.14 6.74
N CYS A 139 -3.82 2.61 5.50
CA CYS A 139 -5.02 2.04 4.91
C CYS A 139 -5.55 0.83 5.69
N THR A 140 -4.69 -0.16 5.97
CA THR A 140 -5.09 -1.37 6.70
C THR A 140 -5.62 -1.08 8.10
N ASN A 141 -5.11 -0.04 8.76
CA ASN A 141 -5.59 0.39 10.06
C ASN A 141 -7.03 0.97 10.05
N LEU A 142 -7.63 1.18 8.88
CA LEU A 142 -9.03 1.61 8.74
C LEU A 142 -10.02 0.43 8.72
N TYR A 143 -9.55 -0.81 8.57
CA TYR A 143 -10.40 -1.98 8.33
C TYR A 143 -10.28 -3.01 9.45
N ASP A 144 -11.41 -3.56 9.91
CA ASP A 144 -11.41 -4.71 10.83
C ASP A 144 -11.06 -6.04 10.13
N LEU A 145 -11.28 -6.12 8.81
CA LEU A 145 -11.11 -7.34 8.02
C LEU A 145 -10.42 -7.05 6.68
N MET A 146 -9.62 -8.01 6.22
CA MET A 146 -9.12 -8.08 4.84
C MET A 146 -9.74 -9.28 4.14
N TRP A 147 -10.36 -9.04 2.98
CA TRP A 147 -10.92 -10.12 2.16
C TRP A 147 -9.82 -10.77 1.32
N VAL A 148 -9.70 -12.10 1.42
CA VAL A 148 -8.72 -12.87 0.66
C VAL A 148 -9.40 -13.45 -0.57
N VAL A 149 -8.84 -13.13 -1.73
CA VAL A 149 -9.41 -13.51 -3.03
C VAL A 149 -8.45 -14.42 -3.77
N ARG A 150 -8.95 -15.57 -4.23
CA ARG A 150 -8.21 -16.50 -5.09
C ARG A 150 -9.05 -16.80 -6.33
N GLN A 151 -8.43 -16.70 -7.51
CA GLN A 151 -9.10 -16.96 -8.80
C GLN A 151 -10.42 -16.21 -8.96
N GLY A 152 -10.47 -14.94 -8.51
CA GLY A 152 -11.65 -14.08 -8.60
C GLY A 152 -12.78 -14.41 -7.63
N LYS A 153 -12.58 -15.31 -6.67
CA LYS A 153 -13.56 -15.67 -5.64
C LYS A 153 -13.01 -15.36 -4.25
N ILE A 154 -13.89 -14.90 -3.36
CA ILE A 154 -13.55 -14.77 -1.95
C ILE A 154 -13.32 -16.18 -1.39
N GLU A 155 -12.13 -16.41 -0.84
CA GLU A 155 -11.75 -17.67 -0.21
C GLU A 155 -11.99 -17.60 1.30
N THR A 156 -11.63 -16.47 1.92
CA THR A 156 -11.79 -16.23 3.35
C THR A 156 -11.68 -14.74 3.68
N SER A 157 -11.79 -14.39 4.96
CA SER A 157 -11.42 -13.09 5.51
C SER A 157 -10.38 -13.26 6.62
N TRP A 158 -9.45 -12.30 6.71
CA TRP A 158 -8.48 -12.20 7.79
C TRP A 158 -8.81 -11.04 8.70
N PRO A 159 -8.87 -11.23 10.02
CA PRO A 159 -9.00 -10.12 10.96
C PRO A 159 -7.71 -9.28 11.01
N VAL A 160 -7.87 -7.96 10.99
CA VAL A 160 -6.79 -7.01 11.29
C VAL A 160 -6.73 -6.84 12.81
N ALA A 161 -6.27 -7.88 13.50
CA ALA A 161 -6.36 -7.97 14.96
C ALA A 161 -5.62 -6.84 15.70
N ALA A 162 -4.58 -6.26 15.10
CA ALA A 162 -3.81 -5.15 15.65
C ALA A 162 -4.35 -3.76 15.28
N ARG A 163 -5.55 -3.66 14.68
CA ARG A 163 -6.13 -2.36 14.31
C ARG A 163 -6.22 -1.43 15.52
N GLY A 164 -5.70 -0.22 15.37
CA GLY A 164 -5.70 0.83 16.39
C GLY A 164 -4.76 0.58 17.56
N GLN A 165 -3.92 -0.48 17.51
CA GLN A 165 -2.96 -0.81 18.57
C GLN A 165 -1.68 0.00 18.39
N TYR A 166 -1.72 1.25 18.85
CA TYR A 166 -0.56 2.15 18.89
C TYR A 166 0.07 2.28 20.29
N ARG A 167 -0.41 1.50 21.25
CA ARG A 167 -0.06 1.59 22.67
C ARG A 167 0.58 0.30 23.15
#